data_AF-A0A956QC03-F1
#
_entry.id   AF-A0A956QC03-F1
#
_cell.length_a   1.000
_cell.length_b   1.000
_cell.length_c   1.000
_cell.angle_alpha   90.00
_cell.angle_beta   90.00
_cell.angle_gamma   90.00
#
_symmetry.space_group_name_H-M   'P 1'
#
loop_
_entity.id
_entity.type
_entity.pdbx_description
1 polymer ?
#
loop_
_entity_poly.entity_id
_entity_poly.type
_entity_poly.pdbx_seq_one_letter_code
_entity_poly.pdbx_strand_id
1 'polypeptide(L)'
;METKTDNPTEELPPIKAEHTGDSEETGSDTDQVTRTLVAIGDLHGDYFRMLRLLRENDLILPGTTVWNPDKKRVDLVLIGDYVDWRNEPLEGPQEQWVEGARRIIELLFSLHHQLEKLRASDDSFKSHIYALLGNHDEMMIEAHTLFDFMGLDKLEEFLQSVEGNIQVRQAIQGLGLGPGEVEKVLKFLNWYVQGGRATIEGYKGIREWKEAMDTDMGDFLRTYLRLGVVVNNRLFAHTAPDPRQFWLPIDDIMELPESTYRQAKEAFLWSRKVWGYDYCTGSRTVPFTAEEMDEMLENMGVEGVVVGHTPLPHDGKPVVAYDGRVINIDLHAFPGSEAYIETYVPNGDNRDPLRDPSLGR
;
A
#
# COMPACT_ATOMS: atom_id res chain seq x y z
N MET A 1 -58.44 -59.56 -47.01
CA MET A 1 -57.51 -58.50 -46.56
C MET A 1 -56.28 -59.23 -46.04
N GLU A 2 -55.27 -59.50 -46.87
CA GLU A 2 -54.17 -58.56 -47.22
C GLU A 2 -53.57 -57.96 -45.93
N THR A 3 -52.30 -58.13 -45.55
CA THR A 3 -51.06 -58.42 -46.29
C THR A 3 -50.00 -58.98 -45.35
N LYS A 4 -49.13 -59.86 -45.88
CA LYS A 4 -47.78 -60.19 -45.38
C LYS A 4 -46.82 -59.02 -45.57
N THR A 5 -45.69 -59.04 -44.83
CA THR A 5 -44.26 -58.86 -45.20
C THR A 5 -43.54 -58.14 -44.05
N ASP A 6 -42.64 -58.79 -43.33
CA ASP A 6 -41.20 -59.03 -43.58
C ASP A 6 -40.35 -58.02 -42.80
N ASN A 7 -39.56 -58.55 -41.86
CA ASN A 7 -38.50 -57.85 -41.14
C ASN A 7 -37.25 -57.76 -42.03
N PRO A 8 -36.59 -56.60 -42.12
CA PRO A 8 -35.20 -56.52 -42.55
C PRO A 8 -34.26 -56.48 -41.35
N THR A 9 -33.31 -57.41 -41.34
CA THR A 9 -32.02 -57.31 -40.66
C THR A 9 -31.18 -56.22 -41.31
N GLU A 10 -30.80 -55.18 -40.56
CA GLU A 10 -29.76 -54.24 -40.95
C GLU A 10 -28.43 -54.63 -40.29
N GLU A 11 -27.45 -54.87 -41.15
CA GLU A 11 -26.08 -55.21 -40.85
C GLU A 11 -25.32 -54.01 -40.26
N LEU A 12 -24.56 -54.27 -39.19
CA LEU A 12 -23.56 -53.35 -38.65
C LEU A 12 -22.35 -53.26 -39.61
N PRO A 13 -21.82 -52.07 -39.88
CA PRO A 13 -20.59 -51.93 -40.67
C PRO A 13 -19.34 -52.36 -39.88
N PRO A 14 -18.27 -52.78 -40.58
CA PRO A 14 -17.16 -53.52 -40.00
C PRO A 14 -16.13 -52.63 -39.30
N ILE A 15 -15.61 -53.17 -38.20
CA ILE A 15 -14.44 -52.72 -37.46
C ILE A 15 -13.21 -52.80 -38.37
N LYS A 16 -12.54 -51.66 -38.61
CA LYS A 16 -11.17 -51.62 -39.14
C LYS A 16 -10.20 -51.42 -37.97
N ALA A 17 -9.27 -52.35 -37.83
CA ALA A 17 -8.15 -52.27 -36.89
C ALA A 17 -6.97 -51.51 -37.53
N GLU A 18 -6.28 -50.79 -36.64
CA GLU A 18 -4.88 -50.37 -36.68
C GLU A 18 -4.42 -49.34 -37.73
N HIS A 19 -4.18 -48.12 -37.24
CA HIS A 19 -2.84 -47.55 -37.34
C HIS A 19 -2.50 -46.78 -36.07
N THR A 20 -1.51 -47.31 -35.34
CA THR A 20 -0.74 -46.66 -34.29
C THR A 20 -0.05 -45.44 -34.87
N GLY A 21 -0.71 -44.29 -34.79
CA GLY A 21 -0.06 -43.00 -34.85
C GLY A 21 0.19 -42.57 -33.42
N ASP A 22 1.42 -42.72 -32.97
CA ASP A 22 1.99 -41.87 -31.92
C ASP A 22 1.86 -40.43 -32.43
N SER A 23 0.71 -39.80 -32.16
CA SER A 23 0.68 -38.35 -32.08
C SER A 23 1.40 -38.04 -30.79
N GLU A 24 2.70 -37.77 -30.92
CA GLU A 24 3.45 -36.97 -29.97
C GLU A 24 2.53 -35.85 -29.50
N GLU A 25 1.99 -35.99 -28.29
CA GLU A 25 1.63 -34.87 -27.45
C GLU A 25 2.91 -34.05 -27.35
N THR A 26 3.05 -33.14 -28.31
CA THR A 26 4.06 -32.11 -28.30
C THR A 26 3.68 -31.21 -27.14
N GLY A 27 4.23 -31.58 -25.98
CA GLY A 27 4.19 -30.80 -24.78
C GLY A 27 4.58 -29.37 -25.11
N SER A 28 3.62 -28.47 -24.90
CA SER A 28 3.92 -27.13 -24.46
C SER A 28 2.83 -26.70 -23.48
N ASP A 29 2.63 -27.49 -22.43
CA ASP A 29 2.44 -26.88 -21.12
C ASP A 29 3.76 -26.17 -20.82
N THR A 30 3.94 -24.98 -21.38
CA THR A 30 4.83 -24.02 -20.75
C THR A 30 4.19 -23.80 -19.39
N ASP A 31 4.69 -24.47 -18.35
CA ASP A 31 4.42 -24.14 -16.96
C ASP A 31 4.65 -22.63 -16.83
N GLN A 32 3.57 -21.85 -16.97
CA GLN A 32 3.67 -20.42 -16.97
C GLN A 32 4.09 -20.05 -15.55
N VAL A 33 5.29 -19.50 -15.45
CA VAL A 33 5.92 -19.32 -14.14
C VAL A 33 5.12 -18.31 -13.34
N THR A 34 4.41 -18.80 -12.32
CA THR A 34 3.52 -17.99 -11.48
C THR A 34 4.30 -17.12 -10.50
N ARG A 35 3.67 -16.03 -10.06
CA ARG A 35 4.11 -15.16 -8.96
C ARG A 35 3.07 -15.16 -7.85
N THR A 36 3.50 -14.83 -6.64
CA THR A 36 2.61 -14.60 -5.50
C THR A 36 2.63 -13.12 -5.14
N LEU A 37 1.46 -12.50 -5.12
CA LEU A 37 1.24 -11.19 -4.54
C LEU A 37 0.83 -11.35 -3.07
N VAL A 38 1.45 -10.57 -2.19
CA VAL A 38 1.05 -10.40 -0.80
C VAL A 38 0.90 -8.91 -0.55
N ALA A 39 -0.31 -8.46 -0.22
CA ALA A 39 -0.58 -7.06 0.10
C ALA A 39 -1.03 -6.89 1.56
N ILE A 40 -0.39 -5.96 2.26
CA ILE A 40 -0.66 -5.63 3.66
C ILE A 40 -1.15 -4.18 3.69
N GLY A 41 -2.31 -3.97 4.31
CA GLY A 41 -2.85 -2.61 4.47
C GLY A 41 -2.24 -1.85 5.64
N ASP A 42 -2.95 -0.82 6.07
CA ASP A 42 -2.53 0.15 7.08
C ASP A 42 -2.04 -0.55 8.35
N LEU A 43 -0.93 -0.06 8.89
CA LEU A 43 -0.27 -0.68 10.04
C LEU A 43 -0.37 0.18 11.29
N HIS A 44 -0.27 1.51 11.19
CA HIS A 44 -0.33 2.45 12.32
C HIS A 44 0.45 1.96 13.56
N GLY A 45 1.72 1.62 13.35
CA GLY A 45 2.58 1.11 14.41
C GLY A 45 2.40 -0.37 14.77
N ASP A 46 1.50 -1.14 14.14
CA ASP A 46 1.34 -2.58 14.39
C ASP A 46 2.48 -3.43 13.80
N TYR A 47 3.67 -3.27 14.38
CA TYR A 47 4.88 -3.98 13.98
C TYR A 47 4.73 -5.51 14.07
N PHE A 48 4.01 -5.99 15.09
CA PHE A 48 3.87 -7.43 15.31
C PHE A 48 2.92 -8.07 14.29
N ARG A 49 1.88 -7.36 13.87
CA ARG A 49 1.03 -7.78 12.76
C ARG A 49 1.83 -7.87 11.46
N MET A 50 2.61 -6.85 11.12
CA MET A 50 3.50 -6.90 9.95
C MET A 50 4.42 -8.12 10.02
N LEU A 51 5.09 -8.33 11.16
CA LEU A 51 6.03 -9.44 11.34
C LEU A 51 5.33 -10.81 11.26
N ARG A 52 4.12 -10.94 11.81
CA ARG A 52 3.31 -12.15 11.72
C ARG A 52 2.95 -12.44 10.26
N LEU A 53 2.41 -11.46 9.53
CA LEU A 53 2.01 -11.62 8.13
C LEU A 53 3.19 -11.99 7.23
N LEU A 54 4.37 -11.41 7.45
CA LEU A 54 5.59 -11.81 6.73
C LEU A 54 6.00 -13.26 7.02
N ARG A 55 5.79 -13.75 8.26
CA ARG A 55 6.12 -15.12 8.67
C ARG A 55 5.12 -16.15 8.17
N GLU A 56 3.83 -15.86 8.28
CA GLU A 56 2.76 -16.74 7.80
C GLU A 56 2.85 -16.99 6.28
N ASN A 57 3.43 -16.03 5.54
CA ASN A 57 3.69 -16.13 4.10
C ASN A 57 5.13 -16.59 3.77
N ASP A 58 5.90 -17.02 4.77
CA ASP A 58 7.30 -17.48 4.65
C ASP A 58 8.23 -16.47 3.94
N LEU A 59 7.92 -15.17 3.98
CA LEU A 59 8.68 -14.11 3.31
C LEU A 59 9.99 -13.79 4.04
N ILE A 60 10.05 -14.07 5.34
CA ILE A 60 11.25 -13.92 6.16
C ILE A 60 11.62 -15.24 6.84
N LEU A 61 12.91 -15.45 7.08
CA LEU A 61 13.41 -16.66 7.73
C LEU A 61 12.92 -16.76 9.19
N PRO A 62 12.60 -17.96 9.69
CA PRO A 62 12.11 -18.17 11.05
C PRO A 62 12.98 -17.51 12.13
N GLY A 63 12.34 -16.75 13.03
CA GLY A 63 13.02 -16.07 14.14
C GLY A 63 13.89 -14.87 13.75
N THR A 64 13.87 -14.44 12.48
CA THR A 64 14.66 -13.30 11.98
C THR A 64 13.79 -12.23 11.34
N THR A 65 14.43 -11.19 10.81
CA THR A 65 13.87 -10.17 9.88
C THR A 65 14.55 -10.23 8.52
N VAL A 66 15.18 -11.36 8.21
CA VAL A 66 15.91 -11.57 6.95
C VAL A 66 14.97 -12.15 5.92
N TRP A 67 14.90 -11.57 4.72
CA TRP A 67 14.11 -12.09 3.61
C TRP A 67 14.51 -13.53 3.29
N ASN A 68 13.53 -14.38 3.05
CA ASN A 68 13.74 -15.77 2.66
C ASN A 68 14.23 -15.85 1.20
N PRO A 69 15.50 -16.23 0.93
CA PRO A 69 16.05 -16.25 -0.42
C PRO A 69 15.35 -17.25 -1.37
N ASP A 70 14.60 -18.21 -0.82
CA ASP A 70 13.79 -19.16 -1.61
C ASP A 70 12.50 -18.51 -2.15
N LYS A 71 12.05 -17.40 -1.56
CA LYS A 71 10.92 -16.61 -2.08
C LYS A 71 11.39 -15.67 -3.18
N LYS A 72 11.63 -16.24 -4.36
CA LYS A 72 12.20 -15.56 -5.53
C LYS A 72 11.17 -14.86 -6.44
N ARG A 73 9.87 -15.08 -6.25
CA ARG A 73 8.81 -14.61 -7.16
C ARG A 73 7.60 -14.07 -6.40
N VAL A 74 7.88 -13.19 -5.44
CA VAL A 74 6.85 -12.55 -4.61
C VAL A 74 6.83 -11.04 -4.83
N ASP A 75 5.64 -10.48 -5.00
CA ASP A 75 5.39 -9.05 -4.92
C ASP A 75 4.77 -8.74 -3.56
N LEU A 76 5.52 -8.07 -2.69
CA LEU A 76 5.02 -7.58 -1.41
C LEU A 76 4.59 -6.13 -1.58
N VAL A 77 3.29 -5.84 -1.47
CA VAL A 77 2.76 -4.46 -1.49
C VAL A 77 2.38 -4.05 -0.07
N LEU A 78 2.83 -2.88 0.38
CA LEU A 78 2.38 -2.30 1.64
C LEU A 78 1.71 -0.95 1.36
N ILE A 79 0.45 -0.79 1.73
CA ILE A 79 -0.42 0.27 1.18
C ILE A 79 -0.18 1.68 1.77
N GLY A 80 0.73 1.81 2.74
CA GLY A 80 1.02 3.07 3.44
C GLY A 80 0.51 3.02 4.88
N ASP A 81 0.57 4.18 5.54
CA ASP A 81 0.18 4.40 6.92
C ASP A 81 0.92 3.45 7.88
N TYR A 82 2.24 3.52 7.80
CA TYR A 82 3.17 2.77 8.63
C TYR A 82 3.30 3.36 10.04
N VAL A 83 3.19 4.68 10.07
CA VAL A 83 3.42 5.52 11.25
C VAL A 83 2.10 5.98 11.84
N ASP A 84 2.22 6.78 12.90
CA ASP A 84 1.16 7.20 13.79
C ASP A 84 0.52 6.03 14.53
N TRP A 85 -0.10 6.33 15.66
CA TRP A 85 -0.86 5.39 16.45
C TRP A 85 -1.76 6.17 17.40
N ARG A 86 -3.05 5.82 17.49
CA ARG A 86 -4.06 6.55 18.30
C ARG A 86 -4.58 5.74 19.47
N ASN A 87 -3.77 4.83 20.01
CA ASN A 87 -4.11 3.92 21.11
C ASN A 87 -5.10 2.81 20.73
N GLU A 88 -5.27 2.53 19.44
CA GLU A 88 -5.92 1.32 18.98
C GLU A 88 -5.16 0.06 19.46
N PRO A 89 -5.86 -1.07 19.67
CA PRO A 89 -5.22 -2.33 20.01
C PRO A 89 -4.28 -2.80 18.90
N LEU A 90 -3.03 -3.08 19.25
CA LEU A 90 -2.03 -3.66 18.33
C LEU A 90 -1.71 -5.12 18.70
N GLU A 91 -1.05 -5.85 17.82
CA GLU A 91 -0.54 -7.17 18.15
C GLU A 91 0.72 -7.12 19.04
N GLY A 92 1.01 -8.23 19.70
CA GLY A 92 2.22 -8.40 20.50
C GLY A 92 2.19 -7.70 21.88
N PRO A 93 3.35 -7.60 22.55
CA PRO A 93 3.45 -7.07 23.91
C PRO A 93 3.18 -5.56 23.97
N GLN A 94 2.25 -5.15 24.83
CA GLN A 94 1.78 -3.77 24.95
C GLN A 94 2.90 -2.79 25.30
N GLU A 95 3.89 -3.22 26.08
CA GLU A 95 5.05 -2.41 26.44
C GLU A 95 5.96 -2.05 25.25
N GLN A 96 5.76 -2.70 24.09
CA GLN A 96 6.53 -2.45 22.86
C GLN A 96 5.72 -1.72 21.79
N TRP A 97 4.43 -1.45 21.99
CA TRP A 97 3.55 -0.83 20.99
C TRP A 97 4.03 0.56 20.56
N VAL A 98 4.51 1.37 21.50
CA VAL A 98 5.00 2.72 21.22
C VAL A 98 6.19 2.71 20.25
N GLU A 99 7.01 1.64 20.24
CA GLU A 99 8.16 1.52 19.33
C GLU A 99 7.76 1.07 17.92
N GLY A 100 6.49 0.72 17.72
CA GLY A 100 6.00 0.02 16.54
C GLY A 100 6.26 0.76 15.23
N ALA A 101 5.92 2.04 15.17
CA ALA A 101 6.13 2.88 13.97
C ALA A 101 7.60 2.89 13.55
N ARG A 102 8.52 3.16 14.49
CA ARG A 102 9.97 3.13 14.23
C ARG A 102 10.41 1.76 13.69
N ARG A 103 9.98 0.68 14.33
CA ARG A 103 10.38 -0.69 13.97
C ARG A 103 9.84 -1.12 12.60
N ILE A 104 8.65 -0.65 12.20
CA ILE A 104 8.12 -0.85 10.85
C ILE A 104 9.04 -0.18 9.83
N ILE A 105 9.36 1.11 10.02
CA ILE A 105 10.23 1.84 9.11
C ILE A 105 11.62 1.20 9.00
N GLU A 106 12.23 0.82 10.14
CA GLU A 106 13.51 0.11 10.16
C GLU A 106 13.44 -1.23 9.40
N LEU A 107 12.35 -1.98 9.54
CA LEU A 107 12.13 -3.24 8.85
C LEU A 107 11.95 -3.03 7.34
N LEU A 108 11.13 -2.05 6.92
CA LEU A 108 10.92 -1.70 5.52
C LEU A 108 12.23 -1.31 4.85
N PHE A 109 12.99 -0.41 5.49
CA PHE A 109 14.31 0.00 5.03
C PHE A 109 15.25 -1.20 4.89
N SER A 110 15.29 -2.08 5.89
CA SER A 110 16.14 -3.27 5.87
C SER A 110 15.75 -4.23 4.74
N LEU A 111 14.46 -4.58 4.61
CA LEU A 111 13.97 -5.50 3.59
C LEU A 111 14.22 -4.97 2.18
N HIS A 112 13.99 -3.67 1.94
CA HIS A 112 14.31 -3.04 0.66
C HIS A 112 15.76 -3.30 0.23
N HIS A 113 16.73 -3.04 1.11
CA HIS A 113 18.15 -3.27 0.84
C HIS A 113 18.51 -4.75 0.67
N GLN A 114 17.86 -5.63 1.45
CA GLN A 114 18.07 -7.07 1.31
C GLN A 114 17.62 -7.58 -0.06
N LEU A 115 16.45 -7.13 -0.53
CA LEU A 115 15.92 -7.52 -1.84
C LEU A 115 16.76 -6.97 -2.99
N GLU A 116 17.26 -5.73 -2.90
CA GLU A 116 18.22 -5.19 -3.88
C GLU A 116 19.47 -6.05 -3.98
N LYS A 117 20.06 -6.43 -2.83
CA LYS A 117 21.24 -7.31 -2.81
C LYS A 117 20.94 -8.69 -3.40
N LEU A 118 19.79 -9.27 -3.10
CA LEU A 118 19.39 -10.58 -3.64
C LEU A 118 19.22 -10.51 -5.16
N ARG A 119 18.49 -9.51 -5.68
CA ARG A 119 18.34 -9.27 -7.13
C ARG A 119 19.69 -9.06 -7.83
N ALA A 120 20.62 -8.34 -7.20
CA ALA A 120 21.95 -8.13 -7.76
C ALA A 120 22.84 -9.39 -7.76
N SER A 121 22.54 -10.36 -6.90
CA SER A 121 23.34 -11.59 -6.73
C SER A 121 22.76 -12.82 -7.44
N ASP A 122 21.48 -12.81 -7.78
CA ASP A 122 20.76 -13.92 -8.37
C ASP A 122 19.76 -13.42 -9.43
N ASP A 123 20.10 -13.61 -10.71
CA ASP A 123 19.25 -13.19 -11.84
C ASP A 123 17.87 -13.85 -11.84
N SER A 124 17.71 -15.00 -11.18
CA SER A 124 16.43 -15.70 -11.04
C SER A 124 15.55 -15.12 -9.92
N PHE A 125 16.12 -14.28 -9.05
CA PHE A 125 15.40 -13.61 -7.98
C PHE A 125 14.66 -12.39 -8.54
N LYS A 126 13.33 -12.46 -8.57
CA LYS A 126 12.43 -11.46 -9.14
C LYS A 126 11.44 -10.90 -8.12
N SER A 127 11.65 -11.13 -6.82
CA SER A 127 10.75 -10.58 -5.79
C SER A 127 10.96 -9.09 -5.61
N HIS A 128 9.88 -8.37 -5.27
CA HIS A 128 9.87 -6.94 -5.03
C HIS A 128 9.12 -6.58 -3.76
N ILE A 129 9.47 -5.42 -3.21
CA ILE A 129 8.71 -4.75 -2.16
C ILE A 129 8.29 -3.38 -2.69
N TYR A 130 6.99 -3.14 -2.68
CA TYR A 130 6.35 -1.91 -3.10
C TYR A 130 5.77 -1.23 -1.86
N ALA A 131 6.56 -0.36 -1.24
CA ALA A 131 6.10 0.49 -0.15
C ALA A 131 5.39 1.71 -0.75
N LEU A 132 4.11 1.87 -0.45
CA LEU A 132 3.31 2.99 -0.90
C LEU A 132 3.28 4.10 0.14
N LEU A 133 3.02 5.31 -0.32
CA LEU A 133 2.87 6.50 0.51
C LEU A 133 1.44 6.53 1.06
N GLY A 134 1.27 6.46 2.38
CA GLY A 134 0.02 6.78 3.06
C GLY A 134 -0.07 8.25 3.43
N ASN A 135 -1.27 8.71 3.82
CA ASN A 135 -1.44 10.11 4.22
C ASN A 135 -0.69 10.42 5.52
N HIS A 136 -0.57 9.47 6.44
CA HIS A 136 0.17 9.64 7.69
C HIS A 136 1.69 9.67 7.45
N ASP A 137 2.18 8.88 6.50
CA ASP A 137 3.59 8.88 6.11
C ASP A 137 3.98 10.22 5.48
N GLU A 138 3.16 10.75 4.57
CA GLU A 138 3.37 12.07 3.96
C GLU A 138 3.35 13.18 5.02
N MET A 139 2.38 13.13 5.95
CA MET A 139 2.30 14.09 7.05
C MET A 139 3.56 14.08 7.93
N MET A 140 4.11 12.91 8.26
CA MET A 140 5.38 12.80 8.98
C MET A 140 6.55 13.35 8.15
N ILE A 141 6.61 13.05 6.85
CA ILE A 141 7.66 13.52 5.95
C ILE A 141 7.63 15.05 5.82
N GLU A 142 6.44 15.64 5.64
CA GLU A 142 6.22 17.09 5.61
C GLU A 142 6.56 17.74 6.97
N ALA A 143 6.15 17.12 8.08
CA ALA A 143 6.43 17.58 9.43
C ALA A 143 7.93 17.76 9.69
N HIS A 144 8.78 16.90 9.13
CA HIS A 144 10.22 17.04 9.24
C HIS A 144 10.78 18.33 8.61
N THR A 145 10.10 18.90 7.59
CA THR A 145 10.55 20.16 6.95
C THR A 145 10.45 21.38 7.87
N LEU A 146 9.84 21.23 9.05
CA LEU A 146 9.80 22.26 10.07
C LEU A 146 11.20 22.61 10.59
N PHE A 147 12.12 21.65 10.55
CA PHE A 147 13.50 21.86 10.97
C PHE A 147 14.34 22.73 10.02
N ASP A 148 13.80 23.06 8.83
CA ASP A 148 14.45 23.99 7.89
C ASP A 148 14.52 25.42 8.44
N PHE A 149 13.60 25.78 9.34
CA PHE A 149 13.48 27.15 9.88
C PHE A 149 13.27 27.20 11.40
N MET A 150 12.94 26.07 12.04
CA MET A 150 12.75 25.99 13.49
C MET A 150 13.70 24.97 14.10
N GLY A 151 14.64 25.46 14.91
CA GLY A 151 15.54 24.60 15.69
C GLY A 151 14.79 23.78 16.74
N LEU A 152 15.39 22.66 17.13
CA LEU A 152 14.79 21.68 18.03
C LEU A 152 14.35 22.29 19.37
N ASP A 153 15.22 23.09 20.02
CA ASP A 153 14.92 23.69 21.33
C ASP A 153 13.67 24.60 21.25
N LYS A 154 13.52 25.37 20.16
CA LYS A 154 12.36 26.24 19.93
C LYS A 154 11.08 25.44 19.68
N LEU A 155 11.18 24.28 19.03
CA LEU A 155 10.06 23.39 18.82
C LEU A 155 9.61 22.70 20.11
N GLU A 156 10.56 22.29 20.96
CA GLU A 156 10.27 21.73 22.28
C GLU A 156 9.58 22.77 23.19
N GLU A 157 10.07 24.00 23.23
CA GLU A 157 9.42 25.12 23.95
C GLU A 157 7.99 25.38 23.44
N PHE A 158 7.81 25.33 22.11
CA PHE A 158 6.50 25.49 21.49
C PHE A 158 5.53 24.37 21.87
N LEU A 159 5.96 23.11 21.81
CA LEU A 159 5.15 21.96 22.21
C LEU A 159 4.76 22.03 23.69
N GLN A 160 5.70 22.34 24.58
CA GLN A 160 5.42 22.55 26.01
C GLN A 160 4.38 23.67 26.23
N SER A 161 4.46 24.75 25.45
CA SER A 161 3.51 25.86 25.51
C SER A 161 2.10 25.43 25.10
N VAL A 162 1.98 24.64 24.03
CA VAL A 162 0.71 24.13 23.53
C VAL A 162 0.08 23.12 24.50
N GLU A 163 0.87 22.22 25.09
CA GLU A 163 0.41 21.29 26.12
C GLU A 163 -0.01 22.00 27.42
N GLY A 164 0.63 23.13 27.73
CA GLY A 164 0.32 23.98 28.88
C GLY A 164 -0.98 24.80 28.80
N ASN A 165 -1.88 24.53 27.84
CA ASN A 165 -3.12 25.27 27.57
C ASN A 165 -2.93 26.74 27.13
N ILE A 166 -1.77 27.13 26.61
CA ILE A 166 -1.69 28.39 25.86
C ILE A 166 -2.49 28.21 24.57
N GLN A 167 -3.34 29.19 24.23
CA GLN A 167 -4.06 29.13 22.96
C GLN A 167 -3.03 28.98 21.82
N VAL A 168 -3.15 27.94 20.99
CA VAL A 168 -2.23 27.63 19.88
C VAL A 168 -1.90 28.88 19.06
N ARG A 169 -2.90 29.75 18.83
CA ARG A 169 -2.75 31.03 18.15
C ARG A 169 -1.76 31.97 18.82
N GLN A 170 -1.78 32.08 20.15
CA GLN A 170 -0.85 32.91 20.93
C GLN A 170 0.57 32.31 20.91
N ALA A 171 0.69 30.99 21.05
CA ALA A 171 1.97 30.30 20.96
C ALA A 171 2.63 30.53 19.59
N ILE A 172 1.87 30.39 18.49
CA ILE A 172 2.35 30.65 17.13
C ILE A 172 2.76 32.12 16.93
N GLN A 173 1.98 33.08 17.46
CA GLN A 173 2.34 34.50 17.40
C GLN A 173 3.68 34.80 18.07
N GLY A 174 3.99 34.10 19.17
CA GLY A 174 5.27 34.22 19.88
C GLY A 174 6.48 33.73 19.08
N LEU A 175 6.29 32.93 18.03
CA LEU A 175 7.39 32.38 17.24
C LEU A 175 7.96 33.37 16.20
N GLY A 176 7.24 34.44 15.89
CA GLY A 176 7.67 35.47 14.93
C GLY A 176 7.77 34.98 13.48
N LEU A 177 6.93 34.02 13.10
CA LEU A 177 6.98 33.32 11.80
C LEU A 177 6.22 34.05 10.68
N GLY A 178 6.68 33.87 9.45
CA GLY A 178 5.96 34.29 8.24
C GLY A 178 4.76 33.37 7.92
N PRO A 179 3.84 33.79 7.01
CA PRO A 179 2.62 33.02 6.73
C PRO A 179 2.86 31.56 6.29
N GLY A 180 3.86 31.31 5.44
CA GLY A 180 4.18 29.95 4.98
C GLY A 180 4.81 29.06 6.06
N GLU A 181 5.59 29.65 6.97
CA GLU A 181 6.14 28.94 8.12
C GLU A 181 5.04 28.61 9.15
N VAL A 182 4.08 29.52 9.35
CA VAL A 182 2.89 29.28 10.17
C VAL A 182 2.09 28.10 9.65
N GLU A 183 1.89 28.01 8.33
CA GLU A 183 1.21 26.86 7.71
C GLU A 183 1.93 25.54 8.01
N LYS A 184 3.26 25.50 7.83
CA LYS A 184 4.08 24.31 8.16
C LYS A 184 3.97 23.92 9.64
N VAL A 185 3.97 24.90 10.56
CA VAL A 185 3.77 24.65 12.00
C VAL A 185 2.38 24.06 12.27
N LEU A 186 1.34 24.59 11.62
CA LEU A 186 -0.03 24.06 11.79
C LEU A 186 -0.16 22.64 11.23
N LYS A 187 0.45 22.35 10.08
CA LYS A 187 0.51 20.98 9.52
C LYS A 187 1.25 20.02 10.45
N PHE A 188 2.41 20.42 10.98
CA PHE A 188 3.14 19.65 11.99
C PHE A 188 2.27 19.38 13.22
N LEU A 189 1.60 20.39 13.77
CA LEU A 189 0.71 20.22 14.92
C LEU A 189 -0.43 19.27 14.61
N ASN A 190 -1.02 19.39 13.42
CA ASN A 190 -2.10 18.52 12.97
C ASN A 190 -1.64 17.06 12.94
N TRP A 191 -0.45 16.78 12.40
CA TRP A 191 0.15 15.44 12.44
C TRP A 191 0.46 14.97 13.86
N TYR A 192 1.13 15.81 14.65
CA TYR A 192 1.53 15.51 16.01
C TYR A 192 0.36 15.02 16.88
N VAL A 193 -0.78 15.71 16.82
CA VAL A 193 -1.99 15.34 17.59
C VAL A 193 -2.77 14.16 16.99
N GLN A 194 -2.55 13.87 15.70
CA GLN A 194 -3.21 12.79 14.97
C GLN A 194 -2.49 11.43 15.08
N GLY A 195 -1.51 11.31 15.98
CA GLY A 195 -0.77 10.09 16.24
C GLY A 195 0.74 10.24 16.06
N GLY A 196 1.20 11.33 15.43
CA GLY A 196 2.62 11.63 15.27
C GLY A 196 3.40 11.73 16.59
N ARG A 197 2.73 12.11 17.69
CA ARG A 197 3.30 12.04 19.04
C ARG A 197 3.78 10.62 19.39
N ALA A 198 2.97 9.59 19.13
CA ALA A 198 3.34 8.21 19.42
C ALA A 198 4.52 7.77 18.55
N THR A 199 4.57 8.19 17.29
CA THR A 199 5.74 7.98 16.43
C THR A 199 7.00 8.58 17.04
N ILE A 200 6.96 9.87 17.43
CA ILE A 200 8.08 10.55 18.09
C ILE A 200 8.51 9.83 19.38
N GLU A 201 7.55 9.42 20.21
CA GLU A 201 7.82 8.66 21.44
C GLU A 201 8.48 7.31 21.13
N GLY A 202 8.11 6.64 20.04
CA GLY A 202 8.73 5.39 19.56
C GLY A 202 10.19 5.53 19.13
N TYR A 203 10.59 6.74 18.73
CA TYR A 203 11.98 7.12 18.52
C TYR A 203 12.71 7.54 19.80
N LYS A 204 12.02 7.60 20.94
CA LYS A 204 12.50 8.08 22.26
C LYS A 204 12.59 9.60 22.38
N GLY A 205 11.94 10.34 21.48
CA GLY A 205 11.91 11.79 21.53
C GLY A 205 12.05 12.43 20.15
N ILE A 206 11.77 13.73 20.10
CA ILE A 206 11.77 14.51 18.86
C ILE A 206 13.18 14.67 18.28
N ARG A 207 14.20 14.66 19.15
CA ARG A 207 15.61 14.69 18.77
C ARG A 207 16.00 13.43 18.00
N GLU A 208 15.75 12.27 18.57
CA GLU A 208 16.07 10.98 17.99
C GLU A 208 15.26 10.71 16.72
N TRP A 209 13.98 11.14 16.69
CA TRP A 209 13.17 11.10 15.48
C TRP A 209 13.78 11.94 14.36
N LYS A 210 14.16 13.20 14.66
CA LYS A 210 14.82 14.07 13.69
C LYS A 210 16.13 13.45 13.18
N GLU A 211 16.99 13.00 14.10
CA GLU A 211 18.27 12.38 13.75
C GLU A 211 18.08 11.16 12.84
N ALA A 212 17.06 10.34 13.10
CA ALA A 212 16.74 9.20 12.24
C ALA A 212 16.25 9.63 10.84
N MET A 213 15.44 10.69 10.75
CA MET A 213 14.92 11.24 9.49
C MET A 213 15.97 12.01 8.67
N ASP A 214 17.12 12.34 9.27
CA ASP A 214 18.30 12.94 8.61
C ASP A 214 19.28 11.89 8.07
N THR A 215 18.97 10.59 8.20
CA THR A 215 19.81 9.49 7.68
C THR A 215 19.28 8.93 6.36
N ASP A 216 19.99 7.95 5.80
CA ASP A 216 19.56 7.15 4.63
C ASP A 216 18.13 6.59 4.78
N MET A 217 17.66 6.36 6.00
CA MET A 217 16.29 5.90 6.24
C MET A 217 15.26 7.00 5.92
N GLY A 218 15.53 8.25 6.29
CA GLY A 218 14.70 9.38 5.91
C GLY A 218 14.74 9.65 4.41
N ASP A 219 15.91 9.52 3.79
CA ASP A 219 16.05 9.61 2.33
C ASP A 219 15.29 8.50 1.62
N PHE A 220 15.30 7.29 2.18
CA PHE A 220 14.50 6.18 1.68
C PHE A 220 13.01 6.52 1.66
N LEU A 221 12.47 7.04 2.76
CA LEU A 221 11.05 7.41 2.84
C LEU A 221 10.67 8.50 1.82
N ARG A 222 11.53 9.51 1.65
CA ARG A 222 11.29 10.61 0.69
C ARG A 222 11.41 10.19 -0.77
N THR A 223 12.04 9.06 -1.05
CA THR A 223 12.43 8.68 -2.41
C THR A 223 11.72 7.43 -2.91
N TYR A 224 11.43 6.46 -2.04
CA TYR A 224 10.96 5.13 -2.44
C TYR A 224 9.51 4.83 -2.04
N LEU A 225 8.86 5.68 -1.24
CA LEU A 225 7.42 5.58 -1.04
C LEU A 225 6.70 6.02 -2.32
N ARG A 226 5.91 5.11 -2.90
CA ARG A 226 5.23 5.30 -4.18
C ARG A 226 3.81 5.79 -3.99
N LEU A 227 3.32 6.62 -4.91
CA LEU A 227 1.92 7.02 -4.90
C LEU A 227 0.98 5.86 -5.26
N GLY A 228 1.44 4.96 -6.13
CA GLY A 228 0.75 3.73 -6.48
C GLY A 228 1.62 2.80 -7.31
N VAL A 229 1.18 1.54 -7.44
CA VAL A 229 1.82 0.51 -8.27
C VAL A 229 0.75 -0.32 -8.96
N VAL A 230 0.98 -0.74 -10.20
CA VAL A 230 0.12 -1.71 -10.88
C VAL A 230 0.80 -3.07 -10.89
N VAL A 231 0.15 -4.05 -10.25
CA VAL A 231 0.56 -5.45 -10.22
C VAL A 231 -0.63 -6.29 -10.66
N ASN A 232 -0.42 -7.22 -11.61
CA ASN A 232 -1.48 -8.09 -12.13
C ASN A 232 -2.73 -7.31 -12.59
N ASN A 233 -2.53 -6.27 -13.40
CA ASN A 233 -3.60 -5.37 -13.89
C ASN A 233 -4.43 -4.67 -12.81
N ARG A 234 -3.99 -4.67 -11.54
CA ARG A 234 -4.65 -3.95 -10.44
C ARG A 234 -3.78 -2.83 -9.92
N LEU A 235 -4.37 -1.65 -9.72
CA LEU A 235 -3.71 -0.53 -9.07
C LEU A 235 -3.79 -0.70 -7.56
N PHE A 236 -2.63 -0.69 -6.91
CA PHE A 236 -2.49 -0.56 -5.48
C PHE A 236 -2.12 0.89 -5.18
N ALA A 237 -2.90 1.54 -4.34
CA ALA A 237 -2.67 2.89 -3.86
C ALA A 237 -3.30 3.04 -2.49
N HIS A 238 -2.86 4.03 -1.71
CA HIS A 238 -3.44 4.24 -0.38
C HIS A 238 -4.95 4.51 -0.46
N THR A 239 -5.39 5.34 -1.40
CA THR A 239 -6.80 5.47 -1.82
C THR A 239 -6.93 5.67 -3.33
N ALA A 240 -8.16 5.63 -3.85
CA ALA A 240 -8.48 5.92 -5.25
C ALA A 240 -8.97 7.38 -5.39
N PRO A 241 -8.48 8.16 -6.37
CA PRO A 241 -8.79 9.57 -6.49
C PRO A 241 -10.27 9.87 -6.80
N ASP A 242 -10.89 10.75 -6.00
CA ASP A 242 -12.25 11.25 -6.23
C ASP A 242 -12.42 12.11 -7.51
N PRO A 243 -11.47 13.00 -7.87
CA PRO A 243 -11.62 13.86 -9.05
C PRO A 243 -11.28 13.12 -10.35
N ARG A 244 -12.24 13.14 -11.31
CA ARG A 244 -12.09 12.47 -12.62
C ARG A 244 -10.84 12.84 -13.41
N GLN A 245 -10.35 14.06 -13.24
CA GLN A 245 -9.14 14.54 -13.90
C GLN A 245 -7.85 13.77 -13.50
N PHE A 246 -7.92 12.98 -12.43
CA PHE A 246 -6.82 12.11 -11.96
C PHE A 246 -7.10 10.62 -12.21
N TRP A 247 -8.13 10.29 -12.99
CA TRP A 247 -8.34 8.93 -13.48
C TRP A 247 -7.45 8.70 -14.69
N LEU A 248 -6.14 8.62 -14.43
CA LEU A 248 -5.10 8.46 -15.44
C LEU A 248 -4.23 7.25 -15.06
N PRO A 249 -3.53 6.63 -16.02
CA PRO A 249 -2.50 5.65 -15.71
C PRO A 249 -1.50 6.21 -14.69
N ILE A 250 -1.05 5.39 -13.75
CA ILE A 250 -0.18 5.86 -12.66
C ILE A 250 1.11 6.50 -13.20
N ASP A 251 1.67 6.00 -14.30
CA ASP A 251 2.85 6.57 -14.95
C ASP A 251 2.59 8.02 -15.41
N ASP A 252 1.41 8.28 -15.98
CA ASP A 252 1.02 9.63 -16.43
C ASP A 252 0.82 10.58 -15.24
N ILE A 253 0.34 10.08 -14.09
CA ILE A 253 0.26 10.86 -12.85
C ILE A 253 1.64 11.30 -12.39
N MET A 254 2.64 10.41 -12.45
CA MET A 254 4.00 10.69 -12.00
C MET A 254 4.73 11.72 -12.87
N GLU A 255 4.30 11.89 -14.12
CA GLU A 255 4.85 12.87 -15.07
C GLU A 255 4.13 14.25 -15.04
N LEU A 256 3.08 14.39 -14.22
CA LEU A 256 2.35 15.66 -14.11
C LEU A 256 3.27 16.80 -13.64
N PRO A 257 3.04 18.05 -14.11
CA PRO A 257 3.72 19.23 -13.56
C PRO A 257 3.50 19.34 -12.05
N GLU A 258 4.53 19.80 -11.31
CA GLU A 258 4.54 19.83 -9.83
C GLU A 258 3.22 20.31 -9.19
N SER A 259 2.67 21.44 -9.64
CA SER A 259 1.43 21.99 -9.08
C SER A 259 0.20 21.09 -9.27
N THR A 260 0.14 20.32 -10.36
CA THR A 260 -0.93 19.37 -10.65
C THR A 260 -0.66 18.04 -9.96
N TYR A 261 0.60 17.60 -9.93
CA TYR A 261 1.02 16.41 -9.20
C TYR A 261 0.70 16.52 -7.72
N ARG A 262 0.94 17.67 -7.07
CA ARG A 262 0.55 17.86 -5.66
C ARG A 262 -0.94 17.64 -5.43
N GLN A 263 -1.80 18.10 -6.34
CA GLN A 263 -3.23 17.87 -6.25
C GLN A 263 -3.60 16.40 -6.50
N ALA A 264 -2.90 15.73 -7.43
CA ALA A 264 -3.06 14.30 -7.64
C ALA A 264 -2.63 13.51 -6.40
N LYS A 265 -1.45 13.81 -5.84
CA LYS A 265 -0.95 13.22 -4.59
C LYS A 265 -1.97 13.34 -3.47
N GLU A 266 -2.49 14.55 -3.22
CA GLU A 266 -3.57 14.76 -2.24
C GLU A 266 -4.79 13.87 -2.53
N ALA A 267 -5.22 13.75 -3.79
CA ALA A 267 -6.35 12.88 -4.14
C ALA A 267 -6.04 11.39 -3.91
N PHE A 268 -4.82 10.93 -4.16
CA PHE A 268 -4.40 9.54 -3.92
C PHE A 268 -4.12 9.21 -2.45
N LEU A 269 -4.08 10.23 -1.57
CA LEU A 269 -3.88 10.07 -0.13
C LEU A 269 -5.15 10.32 0.71
N TRP A 270 -6.09 11.15 0.24
CA TRP A 270 -7.20 11.64 1.09
C TRP A 270 -8.62 11.44 0.53
N SER A 271 -8.77 10.78 -0.62
CA SER A 271 -10.06 10.53 -1.26
C SER A 271 -10.96 9.58 -0.49
N ARG A 272 -12.29 9.80 -0.62
CA ARG A 272 -13.32 9.24 0.28
C ARG A 272 -14.47 8.58 -0.46
N LYS A 273 -14.63 8.79 -1.77
CA LYS A 273 -15.83 8.36 -2.49
C LYS A 273 -15.89 6.86 -2.75
N VAL A 274 -14.76 6.16 -2.85
CA VAL A 274 -14.80 4.72 -3.20
C VAL A 274 -15.74 3.93 -2.26
N TRP A 275 -15.84 4.35 -0.99
CA TRP A 275 -16.69 3.73 0.05
C TRP A 275 -17.96 4.52 0.40
N GLY A 276 -18.19 5.69 -0.19
CA GLY A 276 -19.33 6.54 0.20
C GLY A 276 -19.27 7.01 1.66
N TYR A 277 -18.08 7.03 2.25
CA TYR A 277 -17.89 7.34 3.66
C TYR A 277 -16.57 8.09 3.87
N ASP A 278 -16.65 9.19 4.61
CA ASP A 278 -15.51 9.93 5.10
C ASP A 278 -15.26 9.56 6.55
N TYR A 279 -14.23 8.74 6.78
CA TYR A 279 -13.89 8.27 8.12
C TYR A 279 -13.44 9.40 9.05
N CYS A 280 -12.72 10.41 8.54
CA CYS A 280 -12.27 11.53 9.35
C CYS A 280 -13.42 12.35 9.93
N THR A 281 -14.50 12.54 9.16
CA THR A 281 -15.65 13.35 9.60
C THR A 281 -16.84 12.53 10.10
N GLY A 282 -16.80 11.20 9.91
CA GLY A 282 -17.93 10.30 10.17
C GLY A 282 -19.13 10.55 9.25
N SER A 283 -18.92 11.24 8.13
CA SER A 283 -20.00 11.66 7.23
C SER A 283 -20.09 10.75 6.01
N ARG A 284 -21.30 10.62 5.46
CA ARG A 284 -21.52 9.88 4.21
C ARG A 284 -21.12 10.74 3.02
N THR A 285 -20.37 10.17 2.10
CA THR A 285 -20.13 10.72 0.77
C THR A 285 -20.96 9.96 -0.25
N VAL A 286 -21.13 10.52 -1.45
CA VAL A 286 -21.80 9.78 -2.54
C VAL A 286 -20.79 8.76 -3.07
N PRO A 287 -21.06 7.44 -2.97
CA PRO A 287 -20.17 6.44 -3.53
C PRO A 287 -20.11 6.52 -5.05
N PHE A 288 -19.07 5.96 -5.65
CA PHE A 288 -19.03 5.85 -7.10
C PHE A 288 -20.21 5.04 -7.63
N THR A 289 -20.80 5.52 -8.71
CA THR A 289 -21.72 4.74 -9.53
C THR A 289 -20.98 3.63 -10.27
N ALA A 290 -21.69 2.64 -10.79
CA ALA A 290 -21.07 1.57 -11.59
C ALA A 290 -20.40 2.16 -12.85
N GLU A 291 -21.04 3.13 -13.49
CA GLU A 291 -20.53 3.82 -14.66
C GLU A 291 -19.26 4.64 -14.34
N GLU A 292 -19.21 5.28 -13.17
CA GLU A 292 -18.00 5.98 -12.71
C GLU A 292 -16.86 5.01 -12.39
N MET A 293 -17.17 3.83 -11.83
CA MET A 293 -16.17 2.80 -11.59
C MET A 293 -15.60 2.27 -12.92
N ASP A 294 -16.45 2.01 -13.92
CA ASP A 294 -16.02 1.60 -15.26
C ASP A 294 -15.13 2.66 -15.91
N GLU A 295 -15.57 3.92 -15.90
CA GLU A 295 -14.83 5.06 -16.46
C GLU A 295 -13.46 5.26 -15.74
N MET A 296 -13.43 5.14 -14.42
CA MET A 296 -12.20 5.27 -13.64
C MET A 296 -11.20 4.17 -14.00
N LEU A 297 -11.62 2.91 -13.98
CA LEU A 297 -10.75 1.75 -14.23
C LEU A 297 -10.26 1.72 -15.68
N GLU A 298 -11.13 2.00 -16.65
CA GLU A 298 -10.78 2.09 -18.07
C GLU A 298 -9.71 3.17 -18.31
N ASN A 299 -9.92 4.38 -17.80
CA ASN A 299 -8.98 5.48 -18.01
C ASN A 299 -7.65 5.27 -17.26
N MET A 300 -7.66 4.61 -16.10
CA MET A 300 -6.43 4.23 -15.39
C MET A 300 -5.69 3.04 -16.04
N GLY A 301 -6.34 2.35 -16.99
CA GLY A 301 -5.81 1.16 -17.65
C GLY A 301 -5.59 -0.01 -16.69
N VAL A 302 -6.55 -0.26 -15.80
CA VAL A 302 -6.52 -1.36 -14.83
C VAL A 302 -7.87 -2.07 -14.75
N GLU A 303 -7.87 -3.32 -14.28
CA GLU A 303 -9.07 -4.14 -14.09
C GLU A 303 -9.68 -3.98 -12.70
N GLY A 304 -8.91 -3.44 -11.75
CA GLY A 304 -9.37 -3.18 -10.39
C GLY A 304 -8.38 -2.36 -9.57
N VAL A 305 -8.82 -1.99 -8.37
CA VAL A 305 -8.04 -1.24 -7.38
C VAL A 305 -8.01 -1.98 -6.05
N VAL A 306 -6.87 -1.91 -5.36
CA VAL A 306 -6.70 -2.37 -3.99
C VAL A 306 -6.23 -1.18 -3.15
N VAL A 307 -6.98 -0.87 -2.10
CA VAL A 307 -6.83 0.38 -1.33
C VAL A 307 -6.86 0.14 0.17
N GLY A 308 -6.34 1.10 0.93
CA GLY A 308 -6.38 1.13 2.39
C GLY A 308 -7.23 2.30 2.92
N HIS A 309 -6.67 3.04 3.88
CA HIS A 309 -7.12 4.35 4.40
C HIS A 309 -8.45 4.37 5.19
N THR A 310 -9.42 3.55 4.80
CA THR A 310 -10.76 3.54 5.39
C THR A 310 -11.01 2.19 6.08
N PRO A 311 -11.04 2.14 7.41
CA PRO A 311 -11.26 0.89 8.14
C PRO A 311 -12.75 0.55 8.09
N LEU A 312 -13.12 -0.29 7.12
CA LEU A 312 -14.50 -0.76 6.94
C LEU A 312 -14.85 -1.83 7.98
N PRO A 313 -16.13 -2.03 8.31
CA PRO A 313 -16.54 -3.18 9.11
C PRO A 313 -16.14 -4.50 8.42
N HIS A 314 -15.34 -5.32 9.11
CA HIS A 314 -14.81 -6.58 8.58
C HIS A 314 -14.65 -7.65 9.67
N ASP A 315 -14.45 -8.90 9.26
CA ASP A 315 -14.19 -10.05 10.13
C ASP A 315 -12.68 -10.40 10.24
N GLY A 316 -11.82 -9.47 9.82
CA GLY A 316 -10.37 -9.64 9.77
C GLY A 316 -9.86 -9.97 8.38
N LYS A 317 -10.72 -9.93 7.36
CA LYS A 317 -10.36 -10.22 5.96
C LYS A 317 -10.54 -8.99 5.07
N PRO A 318 -9.83 -8.93 3.93
CA PRO A 318 -10.05 -7.90 2.93
C PRO A 318 -11.52 -7.76 2.53
N VAL A 319 -12.01 -6.52 2.46
CA VAL A 319 -13.40 -6.24 2.08
C VAL A 319 -13.47 -6.06 0.57
N VAL A 320 -14.26 -6.90 -0.08
CA VAL A 320 -14.38 -6.91 -1.55
C VAL A 320 -15.70 -6.25 -1.96
N ALA A 321 -15.63 -5.33 -2.93
CA ALA A 321 -16.77 -4.61 -3.47
C ALA A 321 -16.71 -4.51 -5.01
N TYR A 322 -17.80 -4.03 -5.60
CA TYR A 322 -17.97 -3.83 -7.05
C TYR A 322 -17.55 -5.08 -7.86
N ASP A 323 -18.07 -6.24 -7.46
CA ASP A 323 -17.81 -7.53 -8.13
C ASP A 323 -16.32 -7.92 -8.18
N GLY A 324 -15.55 -7.57 -7.14
CA GLY A 324 -14.13 -7.91 -7.06
C GLY A 324 -13.18 -6.84 -7.63
N ARG A 325 -13.73 -5.73 -8.12
CA ARG A 325 -12.94 -4.65 -8.73
C ARG A 325 -12.36 -3.68 -7.72
N VAL A 326 -12.91 -3.62 -6.51
CA VAL A 326 -12.36 -2.82 -5.41
C VAL A 326 -12.14 -3.74 -4.21
N ILE A 327 -10.92 -3.73 -3.67
CA ILE A 327 -10.57 -4.49 -2.48
C ILE A 327 -10.01 -3.53 -1.44
N ASN A 328 -10.65 -3.46 -0.28
CA ASN A 328 -10.11 -2.76 0.88
C ASN A 328 -9.22 -3.71 1.69
N ILE A 329 -8.01 -3.29 2.01
CA ILE A 329 -7.08 -4.04 2.87
C ILE A 329 -6.70 -3.29 4.15
N ASP A 330 -7.34 -2.15 4.43
CA ASP A 330 -7.24 -1.48 5.71
C ASP A 330 -7.99 -2.29 6.78
N LEU A 331 -7.21 -3.10 7.49
CA LEU A 331 -7.66 -4.00 8.56
C LEU A 331 -6.90 -3.73 9.87
N HIS A 332 -6.44 -2.48 10.06
CA HIS A 332 -5.75 -2.08 11.29
C HIS A 332 -6.71 -2.12 12.50
N ALA A 333 -6.15 -2.02 13.71
CA ALA A 333 -6.90 -2.14 14.97
C ALA A 333 -7.68 -3.47 15.13
N PHE A 334 -7.36 -4.49 14.33
CA PHE A 334 -7.98 -5.82 14.39
C PHE A 334 -6.91 -6.91 14.43
N PRO A 335 -6.42 -7.26 15.64
CA PRO A 335 -5.45 -8.33 15.84
C PRO A 335 -5.90 -9.64 15.17
N GLY A 336 -4.99 -10.27 14.43
CA GLY A 336 -5.25 -11.49 13.67
C GLY A 336 -5.82 -11.27 12.28
N SER A 337 -5.95 -10.02 11.80
CA SER A 337 -6.37 -9.76 10.42
C SER A 337 -5.36 -10.30 9.39
N GLU A 338 -5.88 -10.68 8.24
CA GLU A 338 -5.17 -11.36 7.15
C GLU A 338 -4.55 -10.37 6.16
N ALA A 339 -3.53 -10.82 5.42
CA ALA A 339 -3.06 -10.14 4.23
C ALA A 339 -3.96 -10.49 3.03
N TYR A 340 -3.99 -9.63 2.01
CA TYR A 340 -4.54 -10.01 0.71
C TYR A 340 -3.48 -10.80 -0.08
N ILE A 341 -3.83 -11.99 -0.56
CA ILE A 341 -2.92 -12.90 -1.24
C ILE A 341 -3.53 -13.32 -2.57
N GLU A 342 -2.74 -13.26 -3.64
CA GLU A 342 -3.14 -13.71 -4.97
C GLU A 342 -1.97 -14.45 -5.64
N THR A 343 -2.27 -15.53 -6.37
CA THR A 343 -1.30 -16.17 -7.28
C THR A 343 -1.70 -15.83 -8.70
N TYR A 344 -0.74 -15.37 -9.50
CA TYR A 344 -1.03 -14.92 -10.86
C TYR A 344 0.08 -15.30 -11.84
N VAL A 345 -0.27 -15.38 -13.11
CA VAL A 345 0.69 -15.46 -14.21
C VAL A 345 0.99 -14.03 -14.67
N PRO A 346 2.27 -13.60 -14.69
CA PRO A 346 2.61 -12.25 -15.12
C PRO A 346 2.19 -12.01 -16.56
N ASN A 347 1.41 -10.95 -16.79
CA ASN A 347 1.01 -10.49 -18.11
C ASN A 347 1.68 -9.14 -18.39
N GLY A 348 2.98 -9.17 -18.68
CA GLY A 348 3.82 -7.98 -18.79
C GLY A 348 4.55 -7.61 -17.50
N ASP A 349 5.20 -6.45 -17.51
CA ASP A 349 5.93 -5.92 -16.36
C ASP A 349 4.98 -5.18 -15.41
N ASN A 350 5.24 -5.29 -14.10
CA ASN A 350 4.59 -4.45 -13.10
C ASN A 350 4.93 -2.97 -13.38
N ARG A 351 3.98 -2.06 -13.16
CA ARG A 351 4.21 -0.61 -13.32
C ARG A 351 4.37 0.03 -11.96
N ASP A 352 5.59 0.35 -11.56
CA ASP A 352 5.93 0.83 -10.21
C ASP A 352 6.66 2.19 -10.21
N PRO A 353 6.14 3.21 -10.92
CA PRO A 353 6.88 4.43 -11.18
C PRO A 353 7.27 5.17 -9.89
N LEU A 354 8.48 5.70 -9.88
CA LEU A 354 8.93 6.71 -8.93
C LEU A 354 8.92 8.06 -9.61
N ARG A 355 8.58 9.12 -8.86
CA ARG A 355 8.63 10.47 -9.40
C ARG A 355 10.09 10.86 -9.62
N ASP A 356 10.41 11.39 -10.80
CA ASP A 356 11.70 12.03 -11.02
C ASP A 356 11.82 13.24 -10.07
N PRO A 357 12.83 13.28 -9.17
CA PRO A 357 13.06 14.42 -8.29
C PRO A 357 13.24 15.75 -9.04
N SER A 358 13.64 15.72 -10.31
CA SER A 358 13.79 16.92 -11.15
C SER A 358 12.46 17.62 -11.46
N LEU A 359 11.33 16.91 -11.35
CA LEU A 359 9.98 17.42 -11.60
C LEU A 359 9.30 17.98 -10.33
N GLY A 360 10.04 18.09 -9.22
CA GLY A 360 9.51 18.48 -7.91
C GLY A 360 8.91 17.30 -7.14
N ARG A 361 8.70 17.47 -5.83
CA ARG A 361 8.15 16.44 -4.92
C ARG A 361 6.70 16.71 -4.53
#